data_AF-F6DLJ6-F1
#
_entry.id   AF-F6DLJ6-F1
#
_cell.length_a   1.000
_cell.length_b   1.000
_cell.length_c   1.000
_cell.angle_alpha   90.00
_cell.angle_beta   90.00
_cell.angle_gamma   90.00
#
_symmetry.space_group_name_H-M   'P 1'
#
loop_
_entity.id
_entity.type
_entity.pdbx_description
1 polymer ?
#
loop_
_entity_poly.entity_id
_entity_poly.type
_entity_poly.pdbx_seq_one_letter_code
_entity_poly.pdbx_strand_id
1 'polypeptide(L)'
;MQHPTNTRIIIADSPEEAKEKYLQLGIKTKDPNPGVECLKPMEDEEFDVDSDINLIGEVSVGPSIMEEIRKDFPRAYVLYFLEDPNNFPESHA
;
A
#
# COMPACT_ATOMS: atom_id res chain seq x y z
N MET A 1 7.98 -7.50 14.62
CA MET A 1 7.53 -7.87 13.27
C MET A 1 6.79 -6.67 12.73
N GLN A 2 7.16 -6.19 11.55
CA GLN A 2 6.49 -5.04 10.94
C GLN A 2 5.14 -5.49 10.38
N HIS A 3 4.13 -4.61 10.44
CA HIS A 3 2.80 -4.92 9.93
C HIS A 3 2.38 -3.91 8.86
N PRO A 4 1.82 -4.36 7.73
CA PRO A 4 1.28 -3.46 6.72
C PRO A 4 0.02 -2.78 7.24
N THR A 5 -0.03 -1.45 7.16
CA THR A 5 -1.20 -0.65 7.55
C THR A 5 -1.51 0.43 6.51
N ASN A 6 -2.75 0.95 6.56
CA ASN A 6 -3.19 2.08 5.75
C ASN A 6 -3.07 1.90 4.22
N THR A 7 -3.25 0.69 3.70
CA THR A 7 -3.13 0.41 2.27
C THR A 7 -3.98 1.33 1.39
N ARG A 8 -3.38 1.88 0.34
CA ARG A 8 -4.04 2.70 -0.70
C ARG A 8 -3.56 2.30 -2.09
N ILE A 9 -4.44 2.53 -3.06
CA ILE A 9 -4.10 2.48 -4.48
C ILE A 9 -3.84 3.90 -4.95
N ILE A 10 -2.68 4.11 -5.58
CA ILE A 10 -2.27 5.40 -6.12
C ILE A 10 -2.01 5.22 -7.62
N ILE A 11 -2.63 6.07 -8.43
CA ILE A 11 -2.34 6.15 -9.86
C ILE A 11 -1.21 7.15 -10.09
N ALA A 12 -0.11 6.70 -10.66
CA ALA A 12 1.10 7.50 -10.89
C ALA A 12 1.90 7.00 -12.09
N ASP A 13 2.80 7.84 -12.61
CA ASP A 13 3.70 7.50 -13.72
C ASP A 13 5.00 6.84 -13.24
N SER A 14 5.33 6.97 -11.95
CA SER A 14 6.51 6.36 -11.35
C SER A 14 6.28 5.95 -9.87
N PRO A 15 7.07 5.01 -9.33
CA PRO A 15 6.98 4.62 -7.92
C PRO A 15 7.33 5.77 -6.96
N GLU A 16 8.22 6.68 -7.35
CA GLU A 16 8.55 7.88 -6.56
C GLU A 16 7.36 8.83 -6.45
N GLU A 17 6.69 9.10 -7.57
CA GLU A 17 5.48 9.93 -7.60
C GLU A 17 4.35 9.27 -6.78
N ALA A 18 4.20 7.94 -6.88
CA ALA A 18 3.21 7.20 -6.10
C ALA A 18 3.45 7.34 -4.59
N LYS A 19 4.71 7.22 -4.15
CA LYS A 19 5.13 7.43 -2.76
C LYS A 19 4.87 8.86 -2.31
N GLU A 20 5.21 9.84 -3.12
CA GLU A 20 4.98 11.25 -2.79
C GLU A 20 3.48 11.54 -2.61
N LYS A 21 2.64 11.12 -3.56
CA LYS A 21 1.17 11.24 -3.48
C LYS A 21 0.60 10.56 -2.23
N TYR A 22 1.09 9.38 -1.90
CA TYR A 22 0.68 8.65 -0.70
C TYR A 22 1.05 9.40 0.60
N LEU A 23 2.27 9.93 0.68
CA LEU A 23 2.72 10.72 1.83
C LEU A 23 1.95 12.04 1.97
N GLN A 24 1.58 12.67 0.85
CA GLN A 24 0.75 13.88 0.82
C GLN A 24 -0.67 13.66 1.37
N LEU A 25 -1.15 12.41 1.48
CA LEU A 25 -2.43 12.12 2.13
C LEU A 25 -2.42 12.47 3.63
N GLY A 26 -1.26 12.69 4.23
CA GLY A 26 -1.14 13.14 5.63
C GLY A 26 -1.66 12.14 6.66
N ILE A 27 -1.69 10.84 6.30
CA ILE A 27 -2.15 9.75 7.16
C ILE A 27 -1.27 9.69 8.41
N LYS A 28 -1.91 9.61 9.58
CA LYS A 28 -1.22 9.49 10.86
C LYS A 28 -1.00 8.02 11.21
N THR A 29 0.24 7.66 11.48
CA THR A 29 0.66 6.35 11.97
C THR A 29 0.96 6.39 13.46
N LYS A 30 0.96 5.23 14.11
CA LYS A 30 1.40 5.08 15.50
C LYS A 30 2.92 4.99 15.58
N ASP A 31 3.54 4.38 14.58
CA ASP A 31 4.99 4.45 14.39
C ASP A 31 5.36 5.89 13.96
N PRO A 32 6.29 6.58 14.65
CA PRO A 32 6.75 7.91 14.25
C PRO A 32 7.58 7.90 12.96
N ASN A 33 8.19 6.76 12.60
CA ASN A 33 9.01 6.61 11.41
C ASN A 33 8.62 5.31 10.68
N PRO A 34 7.39 5.22 10.16
CA PRO A 34 6.95 4.02 9.46
C PRO A 34 7.73 3.85 8.16
N GLY A 35 8.05 2.61 7.81
CA GLY A 35 8.49 2.29 6.45
C GLY A 35 7.33 2.53 5.46
N VAL A 36 7.64 2.77 4.18
CA VAL A 36 6.64 2.85 3.11
C VAL A 36 6.99 1.87 2.01
N GLU A 37 6.11 0.91 1.81
CA GLU A 37 6.19 -0.01 0.67
C GLU A 37 5.39 0.52 -0.52
N CYS A 38 5.90 0.26 -1.71
CA CYS A 38 5.29 0.61 -2.97
C CYS A 38 5.46 -0.53 -3.94
N LEU A 39 4.36 -1.23 -4.21
CA LEU A 39 4.33 -2.41 -5.06
C LEU A 39 3.51 -2.12 -6.31
N LYS A 40 3.95 -2.65 -7.44
CA LYS A 40 3.26 -2.51 -8.71
C LYS A 40 2.60 -3.84 -9.07
N PRO A 41 1.25 -3.93 -9.08
CA PRO A 41 0.54 -5.17 -9.43
C PRO A 41 0.96 -5.76 -10.77
N MET A 42 1.28 -4.91 -11.75
CA MET A 42 1.73 -5.34 -13.08
C MET A 42 3.11 -6.03 -13.08
N GLU A 43 3.91 -5.83 -12.04
CA GLU A 43 5.24 -6.46 -11.89
C GLU A 43 5.18 -7.75 -11.08
N ASP A 44 4.00 -8.09 -10.53
CA ASP A 44 3.76 -9.31 -9.76
C ASP A 44 3.23 -10.40 -10.70
N GLU A 45 4.02 -11.47 -10.88
CA GLU A 45 3.68 -12.59 -11.78
C GLU A 45 2.49 -13.41 -11.28
N GLU A 46 2.19 -13.37 -9.98
CA GLU A 46 1.05 -14.07 -9.38
C GLU A 46 -0.23 -13.24 -9.42
N PHE A 47 -0.14 -11.96 -9.81
CA PHE A 47 -1.28 -11.06 -9.85
C PHE A 47 -2.16 -11.30 -11.08
N ASP A 48 -3.44 -11.58 -10.83
CA ASP A 48 -4.45 -11.75 -11.87
C ASP A 48 -5.40 -10.54 -11.89
N VAL A 49 -5.27 -9.68 -12.91
CA VAL A 49 -6.11 -8.48 -13.07
C VAL A 49 -7.60 -8.80 -13.20
N ASP A 50 -7.95 -9.99 -13.70
CA ASP A 50 -9.33 -10.43 -13.91
C ASP A 50 -9.91 -11.12 -12.66
N SER A 51 -9.07 -11.51 -11.70
CA SER A 51 -9.52 -12.07 -10.41
C SER A 51 -10.19 -11.00 -9.54
N ASP A 52 -11.24 -11.37 -8.81
CA ASP A 52 -11.95 -10.49 -7.87
C ASP A 52 -11.14 -10.18 -6.60
N ILE A 53 -10.15 -11.02 -6.29
CA ILE A 53 -9.26 -10.88 -5.15
C ILE A 53 -7.83 -11.21 -5.55
N ASN A 54 -6.86 -10.48 -5.00
CA ASN A 54 -5.44 -10.78 -5.16
C ASN A 54 -4.68 -10.59 -3.84
N LEU A 55 -3.49 -11.17 -3.78
CA LEU A 55 -2.50 -10.89 -2.74
C LEU A 55 -1.37 -10.11 -3.42
N ILE A 56 -1.04 -8.92 -2.92
CA ILE A 56 0.09 -8.13 -3.41
C ILE A 56 1.03 -7.91 -2.23
N GLY A 57 2.23 -8.49 -2.32
CA GLY A 57 3.14 -8.57 -1.19
C GLY A 57 2.46 -9.25 0.00
N GLU A 58 2.25 -8.52 1.09
CA GLU A 58 1.59 -9.02 2.31
C GLU A 58 0.12 -8.56 2.44
N VAL A 59 -0.46 -7.94 1.41
CA VAL A 59 -1.79 -7.32 1.50
C VAL A 59 -2.79 -7.98 0.56
N SER A 60 -3.88 -8.49 1.13
CA SER A 60 -5.02 -8.96 0.35
C SER A 60 -5.86 -7.78 -0.15
N VAL A 61 -6.03 -7.68 -1.46
CA VAL A 61 -6.89 -6.69 -2.11
C VAL A 61 -8.20 -7.32 -2.56
N GLY A 62 -9.30 -6.72 -2.13
CA GLY A 62 -10.66 -7.17 -2.43
C GLY A 62 -11.27 -6.49 -3.67
N PRO A 63 -12.53 -6.83 -4.01
CA PRO A 63 -13.18 -6.38 -5.24
C PRO A 63 -13.18 -4.87 -5.45
N SER A 64 -13.52 -4.08 -4.42
CA SER A 64 -13.53 -2.60 -4.54
C SER A 64 -12.15 -2.01 -4.82
N ILE A 65 -11.09 -2.67 -4.37
CA ILE A 65 -9.71 -2.25 -4.64
C ILE A 65 -9.29 -2.70 -6.04
N MET A 66 -9.65 -3.92 -6.43
CA MET A 66 -9.46 -4.42 -7.78
C MET A 66 -10.14 -3.54 -8.83
N GLU A 67 -11.35 -3.04 -8.55
CA GLU A 67 -12.04 -2.08 -9.41
C GLU A 67 -11.23 -0.80 -9.63
N GLU A 68 -10.59 -0.25 -8.60
CA GLU A 68 -9.72 0.92 -8.73
C GLU A 68 -8.45 0.60 -9.55
N ILE A 69 -7.82 -0.56 -9.30
CA ILE A 69 -6.64 -1.01 -10.04
C ILE A 69 -6.95 -1.15 -11.54
N ARG A 70 -8.11 -1.74 -11.89
CA ARG A 70 -8.52 -1.97 -13.28
C ARG A 70 -8.78 -0.67 -14.07
N LYS A 71 -9.02 0.46 -13.40
CA LYS A 71 -9.20 1.75 -14.10
C LYS A 71 -7.94 2.18 -14.85
N ASP A 72 -6.77 1.90 -14.31
CA ASP A 72 -5.47 2.25 -14.91
C ASP A 72 -4.37 1.29 -14.42
N PHE A 73 -4.50 0.01 -14.79
CA PHE A 73 -3.63 -1.07 -14.29
C PHE A 73 -2.12 -0.79 -14.48
N PRO A 74 -1.64 -0.27 -15.63
CA PRO A 74 -0.21 0.00 -15.82
C PRO A 74 0.36 1.10 -14.90
N ARG A 75 -0.51 1.96 -14.36
CA ARG A 75 -0.16 3.10 -13.51
C ARG A 75 -0.64 2.92 -12.06
N ALA A 76 -1.25 1.78 -11.74
CA ALA A 76 -1.69 1.46 -10.40
C ALA A 76 -0.51 1.01 -9.53
N TYR A 77 -0.36 1.65 -8.37
CA TYR A 77 0.59 1.28 -7.33
C TYR A 77 -0.15 1.02 -6.02
N VAL A 78 0.26 -0.02 -5.31
CA VAL A 78 -0.24 -0.35 -3.97
C VAL A 78 0.77 0.12 -2.95
N LEU A 79 0.35 1.05 -2.09
CA LEU A 79 1.19 1.61 -1.04
C LEU A 79 0.59 1.36 0.33
N TYR A 80 1.46 1.04 1.28
CA TYR A 80 1.09 0.87 2.68
C TYR A 80 2.28 1.26 3.57
N PHE A 81 1.97 1.59 4.82
CA PHE A 81 3.00 1.76 5.84
C PHE A 81 3.42 0.41 6.42
N LEU A 82 4.70 0.23 6.68
CA LEU A 82 5.24 -0.84 7.51
C LEU A 82 5.52 -0.29 8.91
N GLU A 83 4.61 -0.58 9.83
CA GLU A 83 4.70 -0.12 11.22
C GLU A 83 5.34 -1.19 12.10
N ASP A 84 6.32 -0.82 12.93
CA ASP A 84 6.84 -1.70 13.98
C ASP A 84 6.15 -1.39 15.31
N PRO A 85 5.41 -2.34 15.92
CA PRO A 85 4.82 -2.15 17.23
C PRO A 85 5.81 -1.75 18.33
N ASN A 86 7.10 -2.09 18.20
CA ASN A 86 8.12 -1.69 19.16
C ASN A 86 8.46 -0.19 19.10
N ASN A 87 8.13 0.48 17.99
CA ASN A 87 8.29 1.93 17.82
C ASN A 87 7.09 2.73 18.31
N PHE A 88 6.01 2.05 18.70
CA PHE A 88 4.82 2.75 19.18
C PHE A 88 5.18 3.45 20.47
N PRO A 89 4.91 4.76 20.60
CA PRO A 89 5.15 5.46 21.85
C PRO A 89 4.32 4.73 22.92
N GLU A 90 4.99 4.17 23.92
CA GLU A 90 4.32 3.52 25.04
C GLU A 90 3.22 4.47 25.51
N SER A 91 1.98 4.00 25.47
CA SER A 91 0.94 4.63 26.26
C SER A 91 1.34 4.39 27.71
N HIS A 92 2.21 5.25 28.25
CA HIS A 92 2.47 5.33 29.68
C HIS A 92 1.11 5.57 30.33
N ALA A 93 0.50 4.48 30.80
CA ALA A 93 -0.68 4.47 31.64
C ALA A 93 -0.27 4.75 33.09
#